data_AF-Q9C0N3-F1
#
_entry.id   AF-Q9C0N3-F1
#
_cell.length_a   1.000
_cell.length_b   1.000
_cell.length_c   1.000
_cell.angle_alpha   90.00
_cell.angle_beta   90.00
_cell.angle_gamma   90.00
#
_symmetry.space_group_name_H-M   'P 1'
#
loop_
_entity.id
_entity.type
_entity.pdbx_description
1 polymer ?
#
loop_
_entity_poly.entity_id
_entity_poly.type
_entity_poly.pdbx_seq_one_letter_code
_entity_poly.pdbx_strand_id
1 'polypeptide(L)'
;MFGLGRPQPTSAEKIAAVENELKVVAEMHSRMVKICTLKCIDKSYREGDLSKGESVCLDRCAAKFFETHQKISDQLQKETQARGGGGFGM
;
A
#
# COMPACT_ATOMS: atom_id res chain seq x y z
N MET A 1 6.03 -32.23 25.84
CA MET A 1 4.77 -32.05 25.09
C MET A 1 3.94 -30.95 25.75
N PHE A 2 4.30 -29.67 25.60
CA PHE A 2 3.49 -28.55 26.12
C PHE A 2 3.66 -27.37 25.17
N GLY A 3 2.68 -27.21 24.28
CA GLY A 3 2.62 -26.08 23.37
C GLY A 3 2.36 -24.81 24.16
N LEU A 4 3.34 -23.92 24.17
CA LEU A 4 3.18 -22.51 24.52
C LEU A 4 2.29 -21.87 23.44
N GLY A 5 1.00 -22.18 23.49
CA GLY A 5 0.00 -21.59 22.62
C GLY A 5 -0.02 -20.09 22.91
N ARG A 6 0.41 -19.29 21.93
CA ARG A 6 0.17 -17.85 21.97
C ARG A 6 -1.31 -17.64 22.33
N PRO A 7 -1.64 -16.79 23.32
CA PRO A 7 -3.03 -16.51 23.62
C PRO A 7 -3.75 -16.11 22.33
N GLN A 8 -4.92 -16.70 22.08
CA GLN A 8 -5.72 -16.34 20.92
C GLN A 8 -6.00 -14.84 20.99
N PRO A 9 -5.81 -14.07 19.90
CA PRO A 9 -6.07 -12.65 19.92
C PRO A 9 -7.52 -12.44 20.35
N THR A 10 -7.69 -11.57 21.35
CA THR A 10 -8.99 -11.15 21.86
C THR A 10 -9.82 -10.56 20.72
N SER A 11 -11.15 -10.55 20.84
CA SER A 11 -12.01 -9.90 19.84
C SER A 11 -11.61 -8.45 19.60
N ALA A 12 -11.13 -7.75 20.64
CA ALA A 12 -10.60 -6.39 20.54
C ALA A 12 -9.33 -6.31 19.67
N GLU A 13 -8.37 -7.23 19.85
CA GLU A 13 -7.16 -7.29 19.00
C GLU A 13 -7.50 -7.60 17.54
N LYS A 14 -8.48 -8.48 17.28
CA LYS A 14 -8.94 -8.77 15.91
C LYS A 14 -9.58 -7.55 15.25
N ILE A 15 -10.41 -6.82 15.98
CA ILE A 15 -11.04 -5.58 15.48
C ILE A 15 -9.98 -4.53 15.17
N ALA A 16 -9.03 -4.30 16.08
CA ALA A 16 -7.94 -3.35 15.87
C ALA A 16 -7.07 -3.70 14.65
N ALA A 17 -6.82 -5.00 14.40
CA ALA A 17 -6.11 -5.45 13.20
C ALA A 17 -6.89 -5.12 11.91
N VAL A 18 -8.18 -5.42 11.87
CA VAL A 18 -9.04 -5.11 10.72
C VAL A 18 -9.15 -3.60 10.48
N GLU A 19 -9.32 -2.80 11.53
CA GLU A 19 -9.33 -1.34 11.43
C GLU A 19 -8.04 -0.80 10.80
N ASN A 20 -6.90 -1.37 11.18
CA ASN A 20 -5.61 -0.99 10.60
C ASN A 20 -5.51 -1.38 9.12
N GLU A 21 -5.95 -2.58 8.75
CA GLU A 21 -6.00 -3.01 7.35
C GLU A 21 -6.87 -2.07 6.50
N LEU A 22 -8.06 -1.72 7.00
CA LEU A 22 -8.96 -0.78 6.31
C LEU A 22 -8.34 0.62 6.15
N LYS A 23 -7.66 1.12 7.19
CA LYS A 23 -6.93 2.40 7.11
C LYS A 23 -5.85 2.35 6.04
N VAL A 24 -5.06 1.28 5.98
CA VAL A 24 -4.02 1.11 4.96
C VAL A 24 -4.63 1.13 3.56
N VAL A 25 -5.72 0.39 3.32
CA VAL A 25 -6.40 0.37 2.02
C VAL A 25 -6.93 1.77 1.65
N ALA A 26 -7.53 2.49 2.59
CA ALA A 26 -8.05 3.84 2.36
C ALA A 26 -6.93 4.85 2.03
N GLU A 27 -5.81 4.78 2.73
CA GLU A 27 -4.64 5.63 2.45
C GLU A 27 -4.01 5.31 1.10
N MET A 28 -3.85 4.02 0.78
CA MET A 28 -3.33 3.58 -0.52
C MET A 28 -4.22 4.08 -1.66
N HIS A 29 -5.53 3.93 -1.54
CA HIS A 29 -6.49 4.43 -2.52
C HIS A 29 -6.37 5.96 -2.70
N SER A 30 -6.36 6.71 -1.60
CA SER A 30 -6.25 8.18 -1.63
C SER A 30 -4.96 8.65 -2.29
N ARG A 31 -3.83 8.00 -1.99
CA ARG A 31 -2.52 8.31 -2.62
C ARG A 31 -2.50 7.95 -4.10
N MET A 32 -3.04 6.78 -4.46
CA MET A 32 -3.13 6.33 -5.85
C MET A 32 -3.94 7.31 -6.70
N VAL A 33 -5.15 7.67 -6.25
CA VAL A 33 -6.01 8.63 -6.94
C VAL A 33 -5.29 9.97 -7.12
N LYS A 34 -4.66 10.50 -6.06
CA LYS A 34 -3.89 11.76 -6.14
C LYS A 34 -2.78 11.69 -7.19
N ILE A 35 -2.01 10.60 -7.23
CA ILE A 35 -0.88 10.46 -8.17
C ILE A 35 -1.38 10.27 -9.59
N CYS A 36 -2.38 9.41 -9.82
CA CYS A 36 -2.84 9.09 -11.16
C CYS A 36 -3.63 10.23 -11.79
N THR A 37 -4.43 10.96 -11.02
CA THR A 37 -5.09 12.18 -11.51
C THR A 37 -4.08 13.24 -11.92
N LEU A 38 -3.02 13.47 -11.12
CA LEU A 38 -1.95 14.41 -11.46
C LEU A 38 -1.16 14.04 -12.72
N LYS A 39 -1.03 12.73 -13.02
CA LYS A 39 -0.27 12.24 -14.17
C LYS A 39 -1.09 12.13 -15.45
N CYS A 40 -2.36 11.82 -15.32
CA CYS A 40 -3.17 11.39 -16.45
C CYS A 40 -4.24 12.41 -16.86
N ILE A 41 -4.77 13.22 -15.95
CA ILE A 41 -5.89 14.12 -16.25
C ILE A 41 -5.40 15.51 -16.63
N ASP A 42 -5.84 16.00 -17.79
CA ASP A 42 -5.59 17.38 -18.18
C ASP A 42 -6.49 18.35 -17.39
N LYS A 43 -5.84 19.28 -16.68
CA LYS A 43 -6.52 20.30 -15.87
C LYS A 43 -7.26 21.36 -16.70
N SER A 44 -7.13 21.32 -18.03
CA SER A 44 -7.90 22.18 -18.93
C SER A 44 -9.37 21.71 -19.08
N TYR A 45 -9.71 20.48 -18.67
CA TYR A 45 -11.07 19.92 -18.64
C TYR A 45 -11.93 20.29 -19.85
N ARG A 46 -11.38 20.08 -21.05
CA ARG A 46 -12.02 20.51 -22.32
C ARG A 46 -13.24 19.67 -22.67
N GLU A 47 -13.33 18.47 -22.12
CA GLU A 47 -14.38 17.49 -22.33
C GLU A 47 -14.91 17.01 -20.97
N GLY A 48 -16.18 16.60 -20.92
CA GLY A 48 -16.82 16.12 -19.68
C GLY A 48 -16.53 14.65 -19.35
N ASP A 49 -16.12 13.87 -20.36
CA ASP A 49 -15.77 12.46 -20.24
C ASP A 49 -14.26 12.27 -20.33
N LEU A 50 -13.78 11.15 -19.79
CA LEU A 50 -12.39 10.76 -19.95
C LEU A 50 -12.13 10.40 -21.42
N SER A 51 -11.14 11.04 -22.01
CA SER A 51 -10.62 10.62 -23.30
C SER A 51 -10.08 9.19 -23.23
N LYS A 52 -9.98 8.52 -24.38
CA LYS A 52 -9.34 7.19 -24.47
C LYS A 52 -7.91 7.21 -23.92
N GLY A 53 -7.18 8.30 -24.12
CA GLY A 53 -5.82 8.48 -23.62
C GLY A 53 -5.76 8.53 -22.10
N GLU A 54 -6.64 9.32 -21.47
CA GLU A 54 -6.75 9.42 -20.01
C GLU A 54 -7.13 8.08 -19.39
N SER A 55 -8.12 7.39 -19.96
CA SER A 55 -8.58 6.08 -19.50
C SER A 55 -7.44 5.05 -19.46
N VAL A 56 -6.72 4.89 -20.58
CA VAL A 56 -5.56 3.95 -20.67
C VAL A 56 -4.42 4.39 -19.76
N CYS A 57 -4.20 5.70 -19.58
CA CYS A 57 -3.20 6.21 -18.65
C CYS A 57 -3.53 5.84 -17.20
N LEU A 58 -4.79 6.01 -16.78
CA LEU A 58 -5.25 5.69 -15.43
C LEU A 58 -5.04 4.20 -15.11
N ASP A 59 -5.43 3.29 -16.02
CA ASP A 59 -5.25 1.85 -15.85
C ASP A 59 -3.77 1.48 -15.65
N ARG A 60 -2.89 2.01 -16.52
CA ARG A 60 -1.43 1.80 -16.44
C ARG A 60 -0.84 2.43 -15.19
N CYS A 61 -1.35 3.58 -14.76
CA CYS A 61 -0.88 4.27 -13.57
C CYS A 61 -1.20 3.48 -12.30
N ALA A 62 -2.42 2.96 -12.19
CA ALA A 62 -2.82 2.10 -11.08
C ALA A 62 -1.95 0.84 -10.99
N ALA A 63 -1.75 0.14 -12.11
CA ALA A 63 -0.86 -1.03 -12.15
C ALA A 63 0.56 -0.70 -11.66
N LYS A 64 1.16 0.38 -12.19
CA LYS A 64 2.49 0.85 -11.77
C LYS A 64 2.54 1.30 -10.31
N PHE A 65 1.46 1.87 -9.78
CA PHE A 65 1.38 2.28 -8.38
C PHE A 65 1.55 1.08 -7.45
N PHE A 66 0.82 -0.02 -7.71
CA PHE A 66 0.95 -1.25 -6.93
C PHE A 66 2.29 -1.95 -7.12
N GLU A 67 2.82 -2.03 -8.35
CA GLU A 67 4.16 -2.57 -8.60
C GLU A 67 5.23 -1.78 -7.82
N THR A 68 5.11 -0.45 -7.79
CA THR A 68 6.04 0.41 -7.04
C THR A 68 5.87 0.20 -5.54
N HIS A 69 4.63 0.10 -5.05
CA HIS A 69 4.35 -0.19 -3.65
C HIS A 69 4.98 -1.52 -3.21
N GLN A 70 4.86 -2.58 -4.02
CA GLN A 70 5.49 -3.88 -3.74
C GLN A 70 7.02 -3.77 -3.68
N LYS A 71 7.64 -3.09 -4.66
CA LYS A 71 9.09 -2.86 -4.67
C LYS A 71 9.58 -2.10 -3.43
N ILE A 72 8.82 -1.11 -2.97
CA ILE A 72 9.12 -0.37 -1.74
C ILE A 72 9.03 -1.30 -0.52
N SER A 73 7.98 -2.13 -0.44
CA SER A 73 7.83 -3.11 0.65
C SER A 73 8.99 -4.11 0.70
N ASP A 74 9.39 -4.65 -0.46
CA ASP A 74 10.52 -5.58 -0.56
C ASP A 74 11.84 -4.90 -0.14
N GLN A 75 12.05 -3.66 -0.57
CA GLN A 75 13.24 -2.88 -0.21
C GLN A 75 13.28 -2.59 1.29
N LEU A 76 12.16 -2.18 1.89
CA LEU A 76 12.07 -1.92 3.32
C LEU A 76 12.35 -3.18 4.14
N GLN A 77 11.85 -4.34 3.71
CA GLN A 77 12.15 -5.62 4.36
C GLN A 77 13.64 -5.95 4.31
N LYS A 78 14.27 -5.79 3.14
CA LYS A 78 15.73 -6.00 2.98
C LYS A 78 16.54 -5.06 3.87
N GLU A 79 16.17 -3.78 3.92
CA GLU A 79 16.85 -2.80 4.78
C GLU A 79 16.65 -3.09 6.27
N THR A 80 15.46 -3.54 6.67
CA THR A 80 15.18 -3.94 8.05
C THR A 80 15.99 -5.16 8.45
N GLN A 81 16.16 -6.15 7.56
CA GLN A 81 17.03 -7.30 7.79
C GLN A 81 18.51 -6.89 7.86
N ALA A 82 18.97 -6.03 6.95
CA ALA A 82 20.34 -5.53 6.95
C ALA A 82 20.68 -4.73 8.21
N ARG A 83 19.71 -3.97 8.76
CA ARG A 83 19.87 -3.23 10.03
C ARG A 83 19.69 -4.10 11.26
N GLY A 84 18.78 -5.08 11.22
CA GLY A 84 18.47 -5.99 12.34
C GLY A 84 19.52 -7.06 12.60
N GLY A 85 20.43 -7.30 11.65
CA GLY A 85 21.56 -8.23 11.81
C GLY A 85 22.67 -7.78 12.75
N GLY A 86 22.62 -6.55 13.30
CA GLY A 86 23.69 -5.98 14.13
C GLY A 86 23.42 -5.86 15.64
N GLY A 87 22.29 -6.35 16.15
CA GLY A 87 21.79 -5.97 17.49
C GLY A 87 21.76 -7.02 18.60
N PHE A 88 22.15 -8.27 18.37
CA PHE A 88 22.07 -9.35 19.38
C PHE A 88 23.44 -10.00 19.63
N GLY A 89 24.42 -9.16 20.00
CA GLY A 89 25.79 -9.57 20.32
C GLY A 89 26.29 -9.15 21.71
N MET A 90 25.42 -8.66 22.61
CA MET A 90 25.72 -8.38 24.02
C MET A 90 24.57 -8.88 24.88
#